data_AF-X1BXT9-F1
#
_entry.id   AF-X1BXT9-F1
#
_cell.length_a   1.000
_cell.length_b   1.000
_cell.length_c   1.000
_cell.angle_alpha   90.00
_cell.angle_beta   90.00
_cell.angle_gamma   90.00
#
_symmetry.space_group_name_H-M   'P 1'
#
loop_
_entity.id
_entity.type
_entity.pdbx_description
1 polymer ?
#
loop_
_entity_poly.entity_id
_entity_poly.type
_entity_poly.pdbx_seq_one_letter_code
_entity_poly.pdbx_strand_id
1 'polypeptide(L)'
;MPGREIYNKFIIIIVVVVFTTMFGWLILGSPANDLIMRVPGMDDRPRVIGEIDSVIIGEFFEMKSTLVLRSSGSWPRFRGSDYDNICKDSTTIADSWPPEGPPVVWQVALGEGHAAPAIYDGKVYILDYDEKK
;
A
#
# COMPACT_ATOMS: atom_id res chain seq x y z
N MET A 1 13.06 36.09 43.35
CA MET A 1 14.32 35.56 43.91
C MET A 1 15.35 35.45 42.78
N PRO A 2 16.50 36.15 42.86
CA PRO A 2 17.46 36.30 41.76
C PRO A 2 18.12 34.99 41.30
N GLY A 3 18.11 33.93 42.12
CA GLY A 3 18.69 32.63 41.74
C GLY A 3 17.92 31.84 40.68
N ARG A 4 16.59 32.07 40.53
CA ARG A 4 15.76 31.33 39.56
C ARG A 4 16.02 31.75 38.12
N GLU A 5 16.29 33.02 37.89
CA GLU A 5 16.64 33.60 36.59
C GLU A 5 17.98 33.04 36.06
N ILE A 6 18.97 32.95 36.95
CA ILE A 6 20.30 32.42 36.61
C ILE A 6 20.21 30.92 36.28
N TYR A 7 19.43 30.17 37.07
CA TYR A 7 19.20 28.74 36.84
C TYR A 7 18.48 28.46 35.51
N ASN A 8 17.45 29.24 35.18
CA ASN A 8 16.73 29.09 33.92
C ASN A 8 17.62 29.40 32.69
N LYS A 9 18.47 30.43 32.78
CA LYS A 9 19.44 30.74 31.72
C LYS A 9 20.45 29.60 31.52
N PHE A 10 20.89 28.98 32.61
CA PHE A 10 21.80 27.83 32.54
C PHE A 10 21.14 26.61 31.87
N ILE A 11 19.87 26.31 32.19
CA ILE A 11 19.10 25.25 31.53
C ILE A 11 18.96 25.52 30.03
N ILE A 12 18.58 26.74 29.64
CA ILE A 12 18.41 27.09 28.22
C ILE A 12 19.71 26.91 27.46
N ILE A 13 20.85 27.34 28.02
CA ILE A 13 22.16 27.15 27.38
C ILE A 13 22.47 25.66 27.20
N ILE A 14 22.22 24.84 28.22
CA ILE A 14 22.44 23.38 28.12
C ILE A 14 21.56 22.77 27.02
N VAL A 15 20.27 23.11 27.00
CA VAL A 15 19.34 22.61 25.98
C VAL A 15 19.81 23.01 24.59
N VAL A 16 20.19 24.28 24.39
CA VAL A 16 20.70 24.76 23.10
C VAL A 16 21.97 24.03 22.68
N VAL A 17 22.92 23.81 23.60
CA VAL A 17 24.16 23.08 23.31
C VAL A 17 23.87 21.62 22.93
N VAL A 18 23.00 20.94 23.68
CA VAL A 18 22.61 19.55 23.40
C VAL A 18 21.92 19.44 22.04
N PHE A 19 20.93 20.29 21.76
CA PHE A 19 20.22 20.29 20.48
C PHE A 19 21.15 20.64 19.31
N THR A 20 22.05 21.62 19.47
CA THR A 20 22.99 22.00 18.41
C THR A 20 23.99 20.87 18.13
N THR A 21 24.46 20.18 19.18
CA THR A 21 25.37 19.04 19.03
C THR A 21 24.67 17.87 18.36
N MET A 22 23.44 17.53 18.79
CA MET A 22 22.64 16.47 18.18
C MET A 22 22.29 16.79 16.73
N PHE A 23 21.90 18.03 16.44
CA PHE A 23 21.59 18.49 15.09
C PHE A 23 22.82 18.47 14.19
N GLY A 24 23.98 18.92 14.70
CA GLY A 24 25.26 18.83 14.01
C GLY A 24 25.65 17.38 13.71
N TRP A 25 25.49 16.47 14.68
CA TRP A 25 25.72 15.04 14.48
C TRP A 25 24.78 14.42 13.45
N LEU A 26 23.51 14.85 13.37
CA LEU A 26 22.57 14.36 12.36
C LEU A 26 22.87 14.88 10.94
N ILE A 27 23.34 16.12 10.81
CA ILE A 27 23.64 16.75 9.51
C ILE A 27 25.00 16.29 8.98
N LEU A 28 26.01 16.24 9.87
CA LEU A 28 27.41 15.95 9.49
C LEU A 28 27.78 14.49 9.70
N GLY A 29 27.15 13.82 10.67
CA GLY A 29 27.19 12.38 10.74
C GLY A 29 26.39 11.83 9.58
N SER A 30 26.96 10.85 8.90
CA SER A 30 26.27 10.06 7.89
C SER A 30 25.67 8.84 8.59
N PRO A 31 24.44 8.90 9.14
CA PRO A 31 23.82 7.75 9.83
C PRO A 31 23.58 6.56 8.89
N ALA A 32 23.71 6.76 7.58
CA ALA A 32 23.52 5.78 6.51
C ALA A 32 24.86 5.31 5.91
N ASN A 33 25.89 5.07 6.73
CA ASN A 33 27.21 4.66 6.22
C ASN A 33 27.21 3.28 5.54
N ASP A 34 26.32 2.38 5.96
CA ASP A 34 26.25 1.01 5.43
C ASP A 34 24.99 0.81 4.56
N LEU A 35 24.81 1.68 3.58
CA LEU A 35 23.84 1.42 2.51
C LEU A 35 24.40 0.33 1.59
N ILE A 36 24.13 -0.92 1.96
CA ILE A 36 24.39 -2.07 1.09
C ILE A 36 23.33 -2.15 -0.01
N MET A 37 23.78 -2.33 -1.25
CA MET A 37 22.87 -2.63 -2.35
C MET A 37 22.17 -3.96 -2.05
N ARG A 38 20.83 -3.97 -2.04
CA ARG A 38 20.06 -5.21 -1.94
C ARG A 38 20.24 -6.00 -3.24
N VAL A 39 21.01 -7.08 -3.18
CA VAL A 39 21.14 -8.07 -4.25
C VAL A 39 20.17 -9.23 -3.96
N PRO A 40 19.46 -9.79 -4.97
CA PRO A 40 18.64 -10.97 -4.77
C PRO A 40 19.40 -12.10 -4.07
N GLY A 41 18.82 -12.69 -3.02
CA GLY A 41 19.42 -13.80 -2.27
C GLY A 41 20.31 -13.41 -1.09
N MET A 42 20.43 -12.13 -0.73
CA MET A 42 21.13 -11.67 0.48
C MET A 42 20.35 -11.86 1.79
N ASP A 43 19.11 -12.34 1.73
CA ASP A 43 18.22 -12.48 2.88
C ASP A 43 18.33 -13.83 3.59
N ASP A 44 19.47 -14.53 3.43
CA ASP A 44 19.73 -15.87 3.98
C ASP A 44 18.51 -16.80 3.88
N ARG A 45 17.78 -16.70 2.75
CA ARG A 45 16.65 -17.58 2.49
C ARG A 45 17.17 -19.00 2.64
N PRO A 46 16.57 -19.83 3.52
CA PRO A 46 16.93 -21.23 3.56
C PRO A 46 16.86 -21.75 2.13
N ARG A 47 17.92 -22.44 1.69
CA ARG A 47 17.89 -23.10 0.37
C ARG A 47 16.59 -23.88 0.31
N VAL A 48 15.75 -23.55 -0.66
CA VAL A 48 14.55 -24.32 -0.93
C VAL A 48 15.05 -25.67 -1.44
N ILE A 49 15.26 -26.60 -0.50
CA ILE A 49 15.53 -28.02 -0.78
C ILE A 49 14.14 -28.64 -0.90
N GLY A 50 13.49 -28.40 -2.02
CA GLY A 50 12.12 -28.84 -2.31
C GLY A 50 11.80 -28.57 -3.78
N GLU A 51 10.87 -29.34 -4.33
CA GLU A 51 10.37 -29.12 -5.69
C GLU A 51 9.93 -27.65 -5.83
N ILE A 52 10.27 -27.06 -6.98
CA ILE A 52 9.76 -25.74 -7.35
C ILE A 52 8.26 -25.93 -7.45
N ASP A 53 7.50 -25.49 -6.46
CA ASP A 53 6.04 -25.55 -6.52
C ASP A 53 5.64 -24.85 -7.82
N SER A 54 5.13 -25.62 -8.76
CA SER A 54 4.67 -25.09 -10.03
C SER A 54 3.41 -24.30 -9.74
N VAL A 55 3.53 -22.98 -9.63
CA VAL A 55 2.38 -22.11 -9.41
C VAL A 55 1.54 -22.07 -10.68
N ILE A 56 0.39 -22.73 -10.65
CA ILE A 56 -0.61 -22.64 -11.71
C ILE A 56 -1.44 -21.39 -11.44
N ILE A 57 -1.17 -20.31 -12.19
CA ILE A 57 -1.92 -19.05 -12.05
C ILE A 57 -3.40 -19.32 -12.33
N GLY A 58 -4.24 -19.00 -11.35
CA GLY A 58 -5.70 -19.16 -11.43
C GLY A 58 -6.23 -20.50 -10.91
N GLU A 59 -5.39 -21.40 -10.41
CA GLU A 59 -5.83 -22.68 -9.81
C GLU A 59 -6.91 -22.49 -8.72
N PHE A 60 -6.77 -21.44 -7.92
CA PHE A 60 -7.70 -21.13 -6.82
C PHE A 60 -8.75 -20.07 -7.17
N PHE A 61 -8.93 -19.72 -8.45
CA PHE A 61 -9.93 -18.74 -8.83
C PHE A 61 -11.33 -19.33 -8.73
N GLU A 62 -12.17 -18.70 -7.90
CA GLU A 62 -13.58 -19.04 -7.81
C GLU A 62 -14.42 -18.10 -8.69
N MET A 63 -15.08 -18.65 -9.70
CA MET A 63 -15.99 -17.88 -10.54
C MET A 63 -17.34 -17.72 -9.84
N LYS A 64 -17.68 -16.48 -9.46
CA LYS A 64 -18.96 -16.15 -8.81
C LYS A 64 -20.11 -15.90 -9.78
N SER A 65 -19.82 -15.68 -11.07
CA SER A 65 -20.81 -15.42 -12.11
C SER A 65 -20.32 -15.89 -13.47
N THR A 66 -21.22 -16.44 -14.29
CA THR A 66 -20.95 -16.84 -15.68
C THR A 66 -21.37 -15.78 -16.71
N LEU A 67 -22.05 -14.72 -16.27
CA LEU A 67 -22.48 -13.64 -17.16
C LEU A 67 -21.28 -12.78 -17.54
N VAL A 68 -20.97 -12.73 -18.84
CA VAL A 68 -19.96 -11.81 -19.40
C VAL A 68 -20.69 -10.74 -20.20
N LEU A 69 -20.78 -9.54 -19.63
CA LEU A 69 -21.20 -8.36 -20.38
C LEU A 69 -19.93 -7.71 -20.94
N ARG A 70 -19.75 -7.78 -22.27
CA ARG A 70 -18.65 -7.03 -22.90
C ARG A 70 -18.84 -5.54 -22.63
N SER A 71 -17.89 -4.97 -21.93
CA SER A 71 -17.81 -3.55 -21.57
C SER A 71 -16.49 -3.00 -22.07
N SER A 72 -16.49 -1.74 -22.54
CA SER A 72 -15.26 -1.02 -22.92
C SER A 72 -14.42 -0.61 -21.71
N GLY A 73 -15.04 -0.52 -20.53
CA GLY A 73 -14.37 -0.09 -19.30
C GLY A 73 -13.32 -1.09 -18.83
N SER A 74 -12.11 -0.60 -18.56
CA SER A 74 -11.02 -1.40 -18.02
C SER A 74 -10.27 -0.67 -16.90
N TRP A 75 -9.94 -1.42 -15.86
CA TRP A 75 -9.10 -1.02 -14.75
C TRP A 75 -8.19 -2.20 -14.36
N PRO A 76 -7.18 -2.53 -15.17
CA PRO A 76 -6.58 -3.86 -15.14
C PRO A 76 -5.66 -4.13 -13.95
N ARG A 77 -5.31 -3.10 -13.15
CA ARG A 77 -4.31 -3.18 -12.08
C ARG A 77 -4.45 -2.04 -11.07
N PHE A 78 -3.69 -2.14 -9.98
CA PHE A 78 -3.64 -1.11 -8.95
C PHE A 78 -3.33 0.27 -9.56
N ARG A 79 -4.20 1.24 -9.26
CA ARG A 79 -4.16 2.62 -9.80
C ARG A 79 -4.35 2.73 -11.33
N GLY A 80 -5.00 1.74 -11.95
CA GLY A 80 -5.43 1.79 -13.34
C GLY A 80 -4.33 1.45 -14.35
N SER A 81 -4.61 1.65 -15.64
CA SER A 81 -3.65 1.35 -16.72
C SER A 81 -2.33 2.13 -16.56
N ASP A 82 -2.41 3.37 -16.08
CA ASP A 82 -1.29 4.31 -16.12
C ASP A 82 -0.71 4.59 -14.72
N TYR A 83 -1.15 3.83 -13.70
CA TYR A 83 -0.72 3.93 -12.30
C TYR A 83 -0.99 5.30 -11.64
N ASP A 84 -1.84 6.12 -12.23
CA ASP A 84 -2.14 7.49 -11.79
C ASP A 84 -3.43 7.59 -10.97
N ASN A 85 -4.22 6.51 -10.89
CA ASN A 85 -5.51 6.46 -10.23
C ASN A 85 -6.58 7.36 -10.87
N ILE A 86 -6.50 7.56 -12.19
CA ILE A 86 -7.44 8.38 -12.97
C ILE A 86 -8.26 7.47 -13.91
N CYS A 87 -9.59 7.62 -13.88
CA CYS A 87 -10.46 7.02 -14.90
C CYS A 87 -10.38 7.84 -16.18
N LYS A 88 -9.90 7.22 -17.26
CA LYS A 88 -9.78 7.82 -18.59
C LYS A 88 -10.83 7.31 -19.58
N ASP A 89 -11.72 6.41 -19.12
CA ASP A 89 -12.87 5.99 -19.90
C ASP A 89 -13.85 7.18 -20.07
N SER A 90 -14.58 7.20 -21.17
CA SER A 90 -15.72 8.10 -21.41
C SER A 90 -16.89 7.95 -20.42
N THR A 91 -16.83 6.96 -19.53
CA THR A 91 -17.84 6.69 -18.51
C THR A 91 -17.97 7.87 -17.55
N THR A 92 -19.13 8.53 -17.59
CA THR A 92 -19.46 9.60 -16.64
C THR A 92 -19.53 9.05 -15.22
N ILE A 93 -18.69 9.58 -14.34
CA ILE A 93 -18.72 9.29 -12.90
C ILE A 93 -19.69 10.30 -12.27
N ALA A 94 -20.53 9.84 -11.34
CA ALA A 94 -21.43 10.75 -10.65
C ALA A 94 -20.67 11.65 -9.67
N ASP A 95 -20.96 12.95 -9.71
CA ASP A 95 -20.39 13.93 -8.76
C ASP A 95 -21.09 13.89 -7.38
N SER A 96 -22.28 13.29 -7.31
CA SER A 96 -23.05 13.16 -6.07
C SER A 96 -24.01 11.96 -6.13
N TRP A 97 -24.38 11.49 -4.95
CA TRP A 97 -25.36 10.41 -4.77
C TRP A 97 -26.52 10.90 -3.91
N PRO A 98 -27.72 10.29 -4.03
CA PRO A 98 -28.81 10.56 -3.10
C PRO A 98 -28.44 10.06 -1.68
N PRO A 99 -29.19 10.47 -0.63
CA PRO A 99 -28.90 10.07 0.76
C PRO A 99 -28.81 8.55 0.97
N GLU A 100 -29.61 7.79 0.24
CA GLU A 100 -29.64 6.32 0.23
C GLU A 100 -28.49 5.67 -0.58
N GLY A 101 -27.71 6.46 -1.32
CA GLY A 101 -26.61 5.98 -2.15
C GLY A 101 -27.03 5.45 -3.53
N PRO A 102 -26.07 5.07 -4.38
CA PRO A 102 -26.37 4.40 -5.65
C PRO A 102 -27.00 3.01 -5.39
N PRO A 103 -27.86 2.52 -6.31
CA PRO A 103 -28.43 1.19 -6.19
C PRO A 103 -27.34 0.11 -6.22
N VAL A 104 -27.39 -0.83 -5.28
CA VAL A 104 -26.51 -2.01 -5.26
C VAL A 104 -26.98 -2.99 -6.34
N VAL A 105 -26.15 -3.18 -7.37
CA VAL A 105 -26.46 -4.08 -8.49
C VAL A 105 -26.06 -5.54 -8.24
N TRP A 106 -25.06 -5.77 -7.38
CA TRP A 106 -24.62 -7.09 -6.93
C TRP A 106 -23.73 -6.95 -5.68
N GLN A 107 -23.59 -8.02 -4.91
CA GLN A 107 -22.72 -8.10 -3.75
C GLN A 107 -22.23 -9.53 -3.54
N VAL A 108 -20.97 -9.68 -3.11
CA VAL A 108 -20.36 -10.97 -2.75
C VAL A 108 -19.62 -10.79 -1.43
N ALA A 109 -19.74 -11.77 -0.52
CA ALA A 109 -18.96 -11.81 0.71
C ALA A 109 -17.53 -12.31 0.43
N LEU A 110 -16.54 -11.61 0.97
CA LEU A 110 -15.11 -11.90 0.87
C LEU A 110 -14.49 -11.90 2.29
N GLY A 111 -13.23 -12.32 2.43
CA GLY A 111 -12.47 -12.20 3.69
C GLY A 111 -11.98 -10.77 3.94
N GLU A 112 -11.10 -10.59 4.93
CA GLU A 112 -10.56 -9.29 5.35
C GLU A 112 -9.58 -8.62 4.36
N GLY A 113 -9.25 -9.24 3.23
CA GLY A 113 -8.12 -8.85 2.39
C GLY A 113 -8.12 -7.41 1.90
N HIS A 114 -6.96 -7.00 1.41
CA HIS A 114 -6.65 -5.59 1.13
C HIS A 114 -6.43 -5.31 -0.37
N ALA A 115 -6.79 -6.24 -1.24
CA ALA A 115 -6.57 -6.07 -2.67
C ALA A 115 -7.63 -5.16 -3.30
N ALA A 116 -7.17 -4.21 -4.12
CA ALA A 116 -8.06 -3.48 -5.01
C ALA A 116 -8.55 -4.41 -6.13
N PRO A 117 -9.82 -4.28 -6.57
CA PRO A 117 -10.32 -5.05 -7.70
C PRO A 117 -9.64 -4.63 -9.01
N ALA A 118 -9.50 -5.58 -9.92
CA ALA A 118 -9.11 -5.36 -11.30
C ALA A 118 -10.28 -5.63 -12.23
N ILE A 119 -10.48 -4.78 -13.23
CA ILE A 119 -11.56 -4.89 -14.21
C ILE A 119 -10.95 -5.07 -15.60
N TYR A 120 -11.27 -6.18 -16.25
CA TYR A 120 -10.79 -6.47 -17.59
C TYR A 120 -11.80 -7.34 -18.35
N ASP A 121 -12.09 -6.95 -19.59
CA ASP A 121 -13.02 -7.66 -20.50
C ASP A 121 -14.37 -7.98 -19.84
N GLY A 122 -14.96 -6.96 -19.17
CA GLY A 122 -16.26 -7.10 -18.52
C GLY A 122 -16.29 -7.97 -17.25
N LYS A 123 -15.12 -8.37 -16.74
CA LYS A 123 -14.98 -9.18 -15.52
C LYS A 123 -14.30 -8.39 -14.42
N VAL A 124 -14.75 -8.64 -13.18
CA VAL A 124 -14.11 -8.15 -11.96
C VAL A 124 -13.30 -9.28 -11.36
N TYR A 125 -12.03 -9.03 -11.12
CA TYR A 125 -11.09 -9.94 -10.46
C TYR A 125 -10.69 -9.33 -9.13
N ILE A 126 -10.66 -10.15 -8.09
CA ILE A 126 -10.21 -9.75 -6.76
C ILE A 126 -9.39 -10.89 -6.17
N LEU A 127 -8.29 -10.54 -5.51
CA LEU A 127 -7.44 -11.48 -4.79
C LEU A 127 -7.63 -11.24 -3.31
N ASP A 128 -8.37 -12.11 -2.66
CA ASP A 128 -8.71 -11.95 -1.25
C ASP A 128 -8.44 -13.25 -0.49
N TYR A 129 -8.41 -13.17 0.83
CA TYR A 129 -8.30 -14.33 1.69
C TYR A 129 -9.63 -15.09 1.74
N ASP A 130 -9.55 -16.41 1.64
CA ASP A 130 -10.65 -17.30 2.00
C ASP A 130 -10.39 -17.79 3.43
N GLU A 131 -10.89 -17.09 4.43
CA GLU A 131 -10.67 -17.42 5.85
C GLU A 131 -11.25 -18.77 6.28
N LYS A 132 -12.08 -19.39 5.44
CA LYS A 132 -12.67 -20.71 5.71
C LYS A 132 -11.76 -21.86 5.24
N LYS A 133 -10.69 -21.57 4.51
CA LYS A 133 -9.70 -22.55 4.04
C LYS A 133 -8.34 -22.29 4.66
#